data_AF-A0A7E5W6Q9-F1
#
_entry.id   AF-A0A7E5W6Q9-F1
#
_cell.length_a   1.000
_cell.length_b   1.000
_cell.length_c   1.000
_cell.angle_alpha   90.00
_cell.angle_beta   90.00
_cell.angle_gamma   90.00
#
_symmetry.space_group_name_H-M   'P 1'
#
loop_
_entity.id
_entity.type
_entity.pdbx_description
1 polymer ?
#
loop_
_entity_poly.entity_id
_entity_poly.type
_entity_poly.pdbx_seq_one_letter_code
_entity_poly.pdbx_strand_id
1 'polypeptide(L)'
;MIIIYFVTILLQCLNAVYLYDYDEQSSRSRLPVAEELEFEPIMTLTKDKEKLVVMKNINCDDFSKYAINCTVEAALMYNSSRKSPPMPAKISDWCKAIRHLTNCAIDWNSDCKDVTESHFNEESIRGHMHVVTNVCDDEWFLSRYDVLPVCIDGASDAWEACYSVFKSLVDDQKNTTHEWTHFETHFYMCCARAQFRRCTLDSLFDMPEICPYEQAVTLQKFSVIVSEGDVFQDCDQNVMYTNCPGGDPRPSGKSLAKLMNADAFNAIHSSSHNHAVDICIVLLTMFCGLFI
;
A
#
# COMPACT_ATOMS: atom_id res chain seq x y z
N MET A 1 18.94 41.01 -29.34
CA MET A 1 19.23 39.57 -29.14
C MET A 1 18.76 39.03 -27.79
N ILE A 2 18.97 39.73 -26.67
CA ILE A 2 18.53 39.26 -25.33
C ILE A 2 17.01 39.07 -25.23
N ILE A 3 16.22 39.97 -25.82
CA ILE A 3 14.75 39.87 -25.81
C ILE A 3 14.26 38.64 -26.58
N ILE A 4 14.91 38.29 -27.68
CA ILE A 4 14.57 37.10 -28.49
C ILE A 4 14.88 35.82 -27.70
N TYR A 5 15.96 35.82 -26.91
CA TYR A 5 16.33 34.69 -26.06
C TYR A 5 15.34 34.45 -24.91
N PHE A 6 14.84 35.53 -24.28
CA PHE A 6 13.79 35.44 -23.27
C PHE A 6 12.46 34.93 -23.85
N VAL A 7 12.10 35.35 -25.06
CA VAL A 7 10.88 34.88 -25.74
C VAL A 7 11.01 33.38 -26.08
N THR A 8 12.18 32.91 -26.51
CA THR A 8 12.37 31.48 -26.79
C THR A 8 12.31 30.60 -25.55
N ILE A 9 12.83 31.08 -24.41
CA ILE A 9 12.76 30.34 -23.14
C ILE A 9 11.31 30.30 -22.63
N LEU A 10 10.59 31.42 -22.68
CA LEU A 10 9.18 31.46 -22.29
C LEU A 10 8.31 30.55 -23.18
N LEU A 11 8.60 30.47 -24.48
CA LEU A 11 7.90 29.58 -25.40
C LEU A 11 8.21 28.10 -25.14
N GLN A 12 9.44 27.77 -24.74
CA GLN A 12 9.82 26.41 -24.33
C GLN A 12 9.18 26.01 -23.00
N CYS A 13 9.11 26.92 -22.03
CA CYS A 13 8.40 26.68 -20.77
C CYS A 13 6.88 26.50 -21.00
N LEU A 14 6.28 27.31 -21.87
CA LEU A 14 4.87 27.17 -22.24
C LEU A 14 4.59 25.84 -22.96
N ASN A 15 5.46 25.41 -23.89
CA ASN A 15 5.31 24.10 -24.54
C ASN A 15 5.50 22.93 -23.57
N ALA A 16 6.41 23.04 -22.60
CA ALA A 16 6.60 22.01 -21.58
C ALA A 16 5.36 21.85 -20.68
N VAL A 17 4.73 22.97 -20.29
CA VAL A 17 3.49 22.96 -19.50
C VAL A 17 2.30 22.47 -20.33
N TYR A 18 2.21 22.86 -21.61
CA TYR A 18 1.09 22.47 -22.48
C TYR A 18 1.13 20.99 -22.91
N LEU A 19 2.32 20.38 -23.02
CA LEU A 19 2.48 18.95 -23.31
C LEU A 19 2.28 18.06 -22.08
N TYR A 20 2.65 18.51 -20.88
CA TYR A 20 2.44 17.73 -19.65
C TYR A 20 0.95 17.60 -19.29
N ASP A 21 0.16 18.65 -19.49
CA ASP A 21 -1.27 18.66 -19.13
C ASP A 21 -2.12 17.83 -20.12
N TYR A 22 -1.67 17.66 -21.36
CA TYR A 22 -2.40 16.88 -22.39
C TYR A 22 -2.13 15.37 -22.33
N ASP A 23 -0.96 14.94 -21.84
CA ASP A 23 -0.64 13.50 -21.71
C ASP A 23 -1.22 12.88 -20.43
N GLU A 24 -1.42 13.66 -19.35
CA GLU A 24 -2.04 13.15 -18.12
C GLU A 24 -3.58 13.00 -18.26
N GLN A 25 -4.20 13.75 -19.17
CA GLN A 25 -5.66 13.73 -19.37
C GLN A 25 -6.11 12.70 -20.42
N SER A 26 -5.20 12.14 -21.23
CA SER A 26 -5.54 11.09 -22.22
C SER A 26 -5.45 9.66 -21.69
N SER A 27 -4.85 9.44 -20.51
CA SER A 27 -4.67 8.12 -19.88
C SER A 27 -5.63 7.82 -18.71
N ARG A 28 -6.46 8.78 -18.29
CA ARG A 28 -7.58 8.51 -17.37
C ARG A 28 -8.79 8.03 -18.17
N SER A 29 -9.07 6.73 -18.09
CA SER A 29 -10.34 6.17 -18.52
C SER A 29 -11.48 6.96 -17.87
N ARG A 30 -12.33 7.59 -18.69
CA ARG A 30 -13.57 8.22 -18.24
C ARG A 30 -14.44 7.15 -17.56
N LEU A 31 -14.61 7.27 -16.25
CA LEU A 31 -15.69 6.61 -15.51
C LEU A 31 -17.04 7.18 -15.97
N PRO A 32 -18.04 6.35 -16.32
CA PRO A 32 -19.38 6.86 -16.56
C PRO A 32 -20.03 7.33 -15.27
N VAL A 33 -20.83 8.38 -15.43
CA VAL A 33 -21.69 9.01 -14.43
C VAL A 33 -22.68 8.01 -13.85
N ALA A 34 -22.95 8.14 -12.56
CA ALA A 34 -23.90 7.36 -11.79
C ALA A 34 -25.33 7.46 -12.35
N GLU A 35 -25.81 6.39 -12.95
CA GLU A 35 -27.23 6.04 -13.07
C GLU A 35 -27.32 4.50 -13.06
N GLU A 36 -28.04 3.97 -12.05
CA GLU A 36 -28.58 2.62 -11.91
C GLU A 36 -27.82 1.46 -12.59
N LEU A 37 -26.84 0.89 -11.89
CA LEU A 37 -26.35 -0.47 -12.16
C LEU A 37 -27.16 -1.47 -11.32
N GLU A 38 -28.25 -1.98 -11.89
CA GLU A 38 -28.76 -3.30 -11.52
C GLU A 38 -27.63 -4.31 -11.73
N PHE A 39 -27.25 -5.02 -10.68
CA PHE A 39 -26.23 -6.07 -10.75
C PHE A 39 -26.76 -7.24 -11.58
N GLU A 40 -26.37 -7.32 -12.85
CA GLU A 40 -26.37 -8.60 -13.56
C GLU A 40 -25.30 -9.51 -12.93
N PRO A 41 -25.64 -10.75 -12.53
CA PRO A 41 -24.67 -11.68 -11.97
C PRO A 41 -23.63 -12.02 -13.03
N ILE A 42 -22.37 -11.67 -12.75
CA ILE A 42 -21.24 -12.04 -13.59
C ILE A 42 -21.17 -13.57 -13.66
N MET A 43 -21.54 -14.10 -14.82
CA MET A 43 -21.39 -15.50 -15.15
C MET A 43 -19.91 -15.89 -15.11
N THR A 44 -19.56 -16.59 -14.04
CA THR A 44 -18.71 -17.79 -13.99
C THR A 44 -17.57 -17.89 -15.01
N LEU A 45 -16.33 -17.88 -14.50
CA LEU A 45 -15.21 -18.64 -15.06
C LEU A 45 -15.68 -20.04 -15.49
N THR A 46 -15.95 -20.19 -16.77
CA THR A 46 -16.37 -21.42 -17.44
C THR A 46 -15.39 -21.67 -18.58
N LYS A 47 -14.22 -22.23 -18.24
CA LYS A 47 -13.53 -23.11 -19.19
C LYS A 47 -12.47 -24.07 -18.65
N ASP A 48 -12.13 -24.05 -17.36
CA ASP A 48 -11.19 -25.05 -16.80
C ASP A 48 -11.66 -25.68 -15.48
N LYS A 49 -12.98 -25.81 -15.28
CA LYS A 49 -13.56 -26.46 -14.10
C LYS A 49 -13.35 -27.99 -14.04
N GLU A 50 -12.96 -28.65 -15.12
CA GLU A 50 -12.79 -30.13 -15.10
C GLU A 50 -11.42 -30.60 -14.62
N LYS A 51 -10.42 -29.71 -14.48
CA LYS A 51 -9.09 -30.08 -13.96
C LYS A 51 -8.77 -29.57 -12.55
N LEU A 52 -9.64 -28.73 -11.97
CA LEU A 52 -9.45 -28.18 -10.62
C LEU A 52 -10.44 -28.71 -9.57
N VAL A 53 -11.31 -29.65 -9.96
CA VAL A 53 -12.22 -30.35 -9.04
C VAL A 53 -11.56 -31.67 -8.64
N VAL A 54 -10.45 -31.58 -7.90
CA VAL A 54 -10.28 -32.52 -6.80
C VAL A 54 -11.16 -31.93 -5.72
N MET A 55 -12.42 -32.37 -5.62
CA MET A 55 -13.26 -32.06 -4.46
C MET A 55 -12.46 -32.48 -3.24
N LYS A 56 -11.79 -31.52 -2.59
CA LYS A 56 -11.32 -31.72 -1.24
C LYS A 56 -12.61 -31.91 -0.45
N ASN A 57 -12.78 -33.09 0.11
CA ASN A 57 -13.95 -33.38 0.94
C ASN A 57 -13.80 -32.58 2.24
N ILE A 58 -14.17 -31.30 2.21
CA ILE A 58 -14.08 -30.40 3.36
C ILE A 58 -15.18 -30.82 4.34
N ASN A 59 -14.78 -31.10 5.58
CA ASN A 59 -15.74 -31.35 6.65
C ASN A 59 -16.28 -30.00 7.17
N CYS A 60 -17.45 -29.60 6.69
CA CYS A 60 -18.08 -28.33 7.04
C CYS A 60 -18.51 -28.23 8.51
N ASP A 61 -18.52 -29.35 9.26
CA ASP A 61 -18.86 -29.36 10.68
C ASP A 61 -17.67 -28.96 11.60
N ASP A 62 -16.45 -28.90 11.06
CA ASP A 62 -15.21 -28.69 11.84
C ASP A 62 -14.37 -27.53 11.28
N PHE A 63 -14.94 -26.33 11.31
CA PHE A 63 -14.28 -25.09 10.88
C PHE A 63 -12.94 -24.87 11.58
N SER A 64 -12.90 -25.06 12.90
CA SER A 64 -11.70 -24.84 13.72
C SER A 64 -10.51 -25.65 13.21
N LYS A 65 -10.72 -26.95 12.92
CA LYS A 65 -9.66 -27.80 12.38
C LYS A 65 -9.25 -27.38 10.97
N TYR A 66 -10.21 -27.02 10.12
CA TYR A 66 -9.91 -26.54 8.77
C TYR A 66 -9.07 -25.26 8.80
N ALA A 67 -9.48 -24.25 9.57
CA ALA A 67 -8.77 -22.99 9.73
C ALA A 67 -7.37 -23.19 10.34
N ILE A 68 -7.22 -24.07 11.34
CA ILE A 68 -5.91 -24.44 11.91
C ILE A 68 -5.01 -25.08 10.85
N ASN A 69 -5.52 -26.03 10.05
CA ASN A 69 -4.70 -26.66 9.01
C ASN A 69 -4.20 -25.63 7.98
N CYS A 70 -5.09 -24.75 7.50
CA CYS A 70 -4.74 -23.70 6.56
C CYS A 70 -3.69 -22.73 7.13
N THR A 71 -3.85 -22.33 8.39
CA THR A 71 -2.90 -21.41 9.05
C THR A 71 -1.55 -22.08 9.31
N VAL A 72 -1.53 -23.37 9.69
CA VAL A 72 -0.30 -24.15 9.86
C VAL A 72 0.42 -24.33 8.52
N GLU A 73 -0.30 -24.70 7.45
CA GLU A 73 0.29 -24.85 6.12
C GLU A 73 0.86 -23.52 5.59
N ALA A 74 0.15 -22.40 5.78
CA ALA A 74 0.67 -21.08 5.46
C ALA A 74 1.92 -20.72 6.28
N ALA A 75 1.93 -21.03 7.59
CA ALA A 75 3.07 -20.78 8.46
C ALA A 75 4.31 -21.62 8.08
N LEU A 76 4.11 -22.80 7.51
CA LEU A 76 5.20 -23.61 6.94
C LEU A 76 5.81 -22.98 5.68
N MET A 77 5.02 -22.23 4.90
CA MET A 77 5.51 -21.50 3.73
C MET A 77 6.24 -20.22 4.14
N TYR A 78 5.66 -19.45 5.06
CA TYR A 78 6.24 -18.23 5.56
C TYR A 78 5.98 -18.08 7.06
N ASN A 79 7.07 -18.01 7.82
CA ASN A 79 7.06 -17.70 9.24
C ASN A 79 7.98 -16.50 9.49
N SER A 80 7.47 -15.52 10.20
CA SER A 80 8.23 -14.38 10.70
C SER A 80 8.00 -14.22 12.18
N SER A 81 9.09 -14.06 12.93
CA SER A 81 9.04 -13.69 14.34
C SER A 81 8.72 -12.20 14.55
N ARG A 82 8.80 -11.39 13.49
CA ARG A 82 8.47 -9.96 13.50
C ARG A 82 7.22 -9.69 12.68
N LYS A 83 6.41 -8.73 13.12
CA LYS A 83 5.26 -8.21 12.35
C LYS A 83 5.63 -7.05 11.40
N SER A 84 6.92 -6.87 11.14
CA SER A 84 7.42 -5.93 10.13
C SER A 84 7.12 -6.44 8.70
N PRO A 85 7.25 -5.58 7.67
CA PRO A 85 7.17 -6.01 6.28
C PRO A 85 8.17 -7.15 6.00
N PRO A 86 7.81 -8.14 5.16
CA PRO A 86 8.73 -9.21 4.80
C PRO A 86 9.98 -8.63 4.12
N MET A 87 11.15 -9.13 4.48
CA MET A 87 12.38 -8.81 3.72
C MET A 87 12.19 -9.20 2.25
N PRO A 88 12.75 -8.45 1.29
CA PRO A 88 12.55 -8.75 -0.14
C PRO A 88 12.91 -10.19 -0.52
N ALA A 89 13.96 -10.75 0.07
CA ALA A 89 14.34 -12.15 -0.14
C ALA A 89 13.26 -13.18 0.26
N LYS A 90 12.28 -12.79 1.08
CA LYS A 90 11.17 -13.62 1.57
C LYS A 90 9.80 -13.17 1.05
N ILE A 91 9.70 -12.12 0.23
CA ILE A 91 8.41 -11.59 -0.26
C ILE A 91 7.63 -12.65 -1.04
N SER A 92 8.34 -13.45 -1.86
CA SER A 92 7.73 -14.55 -2.62
C SER A 92 7.07 -15.58 -1.70
N ASP A 93 7.72 -15.96 -0.61
CA ASP A 93 7.19 -16.96 0.32
C ASP A 93 6.02 -16.40 1.14
N TRP A 94 6.10 -15.13 1.53
CA TRP A 94 4.97 -14.40 2.12
C TRP A 94 3.76 -14.36 1.18
N CYS A 95 3.98 -14.07 -0.10
CA CYS A 95 2.94 -14.09 -1.12
C CYS A 95 2.33 -15.49 -1.33
N LYS A 96 3.13 -16.56 -1.29
CA LYS A 96 2.61 -17.95 -1.34
C LYS A 96 1.72 -18.25 -0.13
N ALA A 97 2.13 -17.83 1.07
CA ALA A 97 1.34 -18.02 2.28
C ALA A 97 0.00 -17.29 2.23
N ILE A 98 -0.03 -16.02 1.76
CA ILE A 98 -1.29 -15.27 1.59
C ILE A 98 -2.19 -15.91 0.54
N ARG A 99 -1.65 -16.32 -0.62
CA ARG A 99 -2.44 -17.02 -1.64
C ARG A 99 -3.04 -18.31 -1.10
N HIS A 100 -2.29 -19.07 -0.30
CA HIS A 100 -2.78 -20.28 0.36
C HIS A 100 -3.95 -19.97 1.30
N LEU A 101 -3.81 -18.98 2.20
CA LEU A 101 -4.88 -18.57 3.11
C LEU A 101 -6.12 -18.07 2.37
N THR A 102 -5.91 -17.33 1.27
CA THR A 102 -7.00 -16.83 0.42
C THR A 102 -7.77 -17.98 -0.22
N ASN A 103 -7.06 -18.97 -0.78
CA ASN A 103 -7.69 -20.14 -1.38
C ASN A 103 -8.43 -20.98 -0.34
N CYS A 104 -7.88 -21.15 0.86
CA CYS A 104 -8.61 -21.81 1.95
C CYS A 104 -9.92 -21.10 2.30
N ALA A 105 -9.92 -19.78 2.37
CA ALA A 105 -11.13 -19.01 2.64
C ALA A 105 -12.15 -19.15 1.49
N ILE A 106 -11.69 -19.14 0.23
CA ILE A 106 -12.55 -19.34 -0.95
C ILE A 106 -13.15 -20.74 -0.97
N ASP A 107 -12.33 -21.79 -0.81
CA ASP A 107 -12.75 -23.19 -0.81
C ASP A 107 -13.82 -23.43 0.28
N TRP A 108 -13.60 -22.89 1.50
CA TRP A 108 -14.60 -22.99 2.57
C TRP A 108 -15.91 -22.28 2.22
N ASN A 109 -15.83 -21.04 1.72
CA ASN A 109 -17.03 -20.26 1.37
C ASN A 109 -17.79 -20.85 0.18
N SER A 110 -17.12 -21.54 -0.76
CA SER A 110 -17.80 -22.21 -1.86
C SER A 110 -18.46 -23.52 -1.44
N ASP A 111 -17.79 -24.32 -0.61
CA ASP A 111 -18.17 -25.71 -0.35
C ASP A 111 -19.02 -25.87 0.91
N CYS A 112 -18.94 -24.94 1.87
CA CYS A 112 -19.65 -24.97 3.15
C CYS A 112 -20.72 -23.87 3.29
N LYS A 113 -21.20 -23.33 2.15
CA LYS A 113 -22.15 -22.21 2.08
C LYS A 113 -23.45 -22.45 2.86
N ASP A 114 -23.94 -23.68 2.92
CA ASP A 114 -25.24 -24.03 3.51
C ASP A 114 -25.19 -24.19 5.05
N VAL A 115 -24.01 -24.25 5.65
CA VAL A 115 -23.81 -24.52 7.09
C VAL A 115 -23.35 -23.28 7.86
N THR A 116 -23.16 -22.13 7.19
CA THR A 116 -22.42 -21.01 7.78
C THR A 116 -23.17 -19.68 7.74
N GLU A 117 -23.19 -19.02 8.90
CA GLU A 117 -23.10 -17.56 8.98
C GLU A 117 -21.65 -17.17 8.59
N SER A 118 -21.27 -17.31 7.31
CA SER A 118 -20.04 -16.80 6.69
C SER A 118 -18.81 -16.63 7.63
N HIS A 119 -18.25 -17.73 8.16
CA HIS A 119 -17.08 -17.66 9.06
C HIS A 119 -15.85 -16.98 8.42
N PHE A 120 -15.72 -17.03 7.09
CA PHE A 120 -14.86 -16.12 6.34
C PHE A 120 -15.72 -15.05 5.65
N ASN A 121 -15.62 -13.80 6.09
CA ASN A 121 -16.32 -12.68 5.46
C ASN A 121 -15.83 -12.49 4.00
N GLU A 122 -16.74 -12.32 3.04
CA GLU A 122 -16.43 -11.99 1.64
C GLU A 122 -15.52 -10.75 1.53
N GLU A 123 -15.68 -9.77 2.42
CA GLU A 123 -14.77 -8.62 2.52
C GLU A 123 -13.35 -9.05 2.89
N SER A 124 -13.19 -10.04 3.76
CA SER A 124 -11.87 -10.56 4.13
C SER A 124 -11.20 -11.26 2.95
N ILE A 125 -11.95 -12.01 2.15
CA ILE A 125 -11.44 -12.65 0.92
C ILE A 125 -11.03 -11.58 -0.09
N ARG A 126 -11.89 -10.58 -0.33
CA ARG A 126 -11.58 -9.47 -1.25
C ARG A 126 -10.36 -8.67 -0.77
N GLY A 127 -10.20 -8.49 0.54
CA GLY A 127 -9.03 -7.87 1.14
C GLY A 127 -7.74 -8.65 0.86
N HIS A 128 -7.73 -9.96 1.09
CA HIS A 128 -6.55 -10.77 0.76
C HIS A 128 -6.24 -10.75 -0.74
N MET A 129 -7.28 -10.83 -1.60
CA MET A 129 -7.10 -10.70 -3.05
C MET A 129 -6.51 -9.34 -3.44
N HIS A 130 -6.96 -8.26 -2.81
CA HIS A 130 -6.41 -6.92 -3.02
C HIS A 130 -4.90 -6.89 -2.72
N VAL A 131 -4.46 -7.51 -1.62
CA VAL A 131 -3.03 -7.62 -1.29
C VAL A 131 -2.28 -8.45 -2.33
N VAL A 132 -2.83 -9.59 -2.75
CA VAL A 132 -2.23 -10.43 -3.78
C VAL A 132 -2.05 -9.65 -5.08
N THR A 133 -3.08 -8.95 -5.54
CA THR A 133 -3.02 -8.19 -6.79
C THR A 133 -2.05 -7.01 -6.74
N ASN A 134 -2.03 -6.26 -5.63
CA ASN A 134 -1.28 -4.99 -5.56
C ASN A 134 0.14 -5.14 -4.98
N VAL A 135 0.49 -6.31 -4.43
CA VAL A 135 1.85 -6.62 -3.95
C VAL A 135 2.44 -7.80 -4.70
N CYS A 136 1.73 -8.93 -4.73
CA CYS A 136 2.29 -10.21 -5.16
C CYS A 136 2.30 -10.39 -6.68
N ASP A 137 1.36 -9.76 -7.38
CA ASP A 137 1.23 -9.83 -8.84
C ASP A 137 1.69 -8.52 -9.51
N ASP A 138 1.93 -7.45 -8.76
CA ASP A 138 2.42 -6.16 -9.26
C ASP A 138 3.96 -6.19 -9.40
N GLU A 139 4.44 -6.58 -10.59
CA GLU A 139 5.88 -6.61 -10.90
C GLU A 139 6.57 -5.26 -10.73
N TRP A 140 5.87 -4.16 -11.00
CA TRP A 140 6.42 -2.81 -10.84
C TRP A 140 6.63 -2.50 -9.35
N PHE A 141 5.65 -2.83 -8.50
CA PHE A 141 5.80 -2.71 -7.06
C PHE A 141 6.95 -3.58 -6.54
N LEU A 142 7.02 -4.85 -6.94
CA LEU A 142 8.07 -5.77 -6.50
C LEU A 142 9.48 -5.27 -6.87
N SER A 143 9.65 -4.73 -8.07
CA SER A 143 10.94 -4.16 -8.51
C SER A 143 11.43 -3.00 -7.64
N ARG A 144 10.50 -2.19 -7.12
CA ARG A 144 10.82 -1.11 -6.16
C ARG A 144 10.98 -1.64 -4.74
N TYR A 145 10.30 -2.73 -4.40
CA TYR A 145 10.39 -3.36 -3.09
C TYR A 145 11.76 -4.04 -2.86
N ASP A 146 12.39 -4.54 -3.93
CA ASP A 146 13.68 -5.23 -3.87
C ASP A 146 14.83 -4.38 -3.29
N VAL A 147 14.74 -3.06 -3.38
CA VAL A 147 15.77 -2.13 -2.87
C VAL A 147 15.51 -1.65 -1.44
N LEU A 148 14.50 -2.18 -0.76
CA LEU A 148 14.12 -1.78 0.60
C LEU A 148 14.80 -2.50 1.80
N PRO A 149 15.78 -3.44 1.69
CA PRO A 149 16.27 -4.16 2.87
C PRO A 149 16.71 -3.27 4.04
N VAL A 150 17.44 -2.18 3.76
CA VAL A 150 17.95 -1.26 4.79
C VAL A 150 16.82 -0.44 5.41
N CYS A 151 15.90 0.08 4.60
CA CYS A 151 14.74 0.81 5.10
C CYS A 151 13.83 -0.09 5.96
N ILE A 152 13.56 -1.33 5.52
CA ILE A 152 12.73 -2.29 6.27
C ILE A 152 13.36 -2.61 7.62
N ASP A 153 14.67 -2.88 7.66
CA ASP A 153 15.38 -3.19 8.91
C ASP A 153 15.33 -2.01 9.87
N GLY A 154 15.65 -0.80 9.38
CA GLY A 154 15.63 0.42 10.18
C GLY A 154 14.25 0.83 10.70
N ALA A 155 13.20 0.58 9.93
CA ALA A 155 11.82 0.92 10.29
C ALA A 155 11.09 -0.20 11.05
N SER A 156 11.73 -1.37 11.21
CA SER A 156 11.04 -2.60 11.64
C SER A 156 10.36 -2.48 13.01
N ASP A 157 11.05 -1.93 14.01
CA ASP A 157 10.50 -1.80 15.37
C ASP A 157 9.33 -0.80 15.43
N ALA A 158 9.47 0.35 14.77
CA ALA A 158 8.40 1.35 14.69
C ALA A 158 7.18 0.81 13.93
N TRP A 159 7.42 0.11 12.82
CA TRP A 159 6.36 -0.55 12.07
C TRP A 159 5.62 -1.59 12.91
N GLU A 160 6.36 -2.46 13.59
CA GLU A 160 5.77 -3.52 14.41
C GLU A 160 4.94 -2.96 15.57
N ALA A 161 5.35 -1.83 16.16
CA ALA A 161 4.55 -1.10 17.13
C ALA A 161 3.25 -0.59 16.50
N CYS A 162 3.32 0.09 15.35
CA CYS A 162 2.13 0.59 14.63
C CYS A 162 1.18 -0.57 14.25
N TYR A 163 1.71 -1.65 13.70
CA TYR A 163 0.94 -2.79 13.21
C TYR A 163 0.32 -3.59 14.36
N SER A 164 1.01 -3.71 15.50
CA SER A 164 0.45 -4.40 16.67
C SER A 164 -0.76 -3.67 17.25
N VAL A 165 -0.72 -2.33 17.30
CA VAL A 165 -1.88 -1.52 17.70
C VAL A 165 -3.01 -1.70 16.69
N PHE A 166 -2.72 -1.58 15.40
CA PHE A 166 -3.70 -1.77 14.33
C PHE A 166 -4.39 -3.12 14.41
N LYS A 167 -3.62 -4.22 14.50
CA LYS A 167 -4.17 -5.57 14.57
C LYS A 167 -4.99 -5.79 15.83
N SER A 168 -4.55 -5.31 16.98
CA SER A 168 -5.35 -5.39 18.22
C SER A 168 -6.70 -4.71 18.04
N LEU A 169 -6.74 -3.48 17.51
CA LEU A 169 -7.98 -2.74 17.30
C LEU A 169 -8.91 -3.46 16.30
N VAL A 170 -8.38 -3.96 15.18
CA VAL A 170 -9.17 -4.69 14.18
C VAL A 170 -9.70 -5.99 14.75
N ASP A 171 -8.88 -6.76 15.46
CA ASP A 171 -9.26 -8.05 16.02
C ASP A 171 -10.29 -7.87 17.15
N ASP A 172 -10.17 -6.83 17.98
CA ASP A 172 -11.16 -6.47 19.00
C ASP A 172 -12.53 -6.16 18.35
N GLN A 173 -12.53 -5.42 17.24
CA GLN A 173 -13.76 -5.12 16.50
C GLN A 173 -14.34 -6.38 15.81
N LYS A 174 -13.51 -7.25 15.23
CA LYS A 174 -13.95 -8.50 14.59
C LYS A 174 -14.49 -9.53 15.58
N ASN A 175 -14.00 -9.51 16.83
CA ASN A 175 -14.42 -10.44 17.88
C ASN A 175 -15.63 -9.95 18.70
N THR A 176 -16.13 -8.75 18.43
CA THR A 176 -17.29 -8.22 19.14
C THR A 176 -18.56 -8.93 18.65
N THR A 177 -19.12 -9.81 19.50
CA THR A 177 -20.30 -10.66 19.21
C THR A 177 -21.64 -9.94 19.36
N HIS A 178 -21.64 -8.63 19.52
CA HIS A 178 -22.86 -7.86 19.80
C HIS A 178 -23.40 -7.22 18.53
N GLU A 179 -24.73 -7.09 18.49
CA GLU A 179 -25.59 -6.46 17.47
C GLU A 179 -25.26 -4.97 17.22
N TRP A 180 -24.00 -4.62 17.10
CA TRP A 180 -23.56 -3.31 16.70
C TRP A 180 -23.89 -3.19 15.22
N THR A 181 -24.57 -2.10 14.86
CA THR A 181 -24.90 -1.86 13.45
C THR A 181 -23.60 -1.94 12.66
N HIS A 182 -23.62 -2.62 11.52
CA HIS A 182 -22.50 -2.71 10.55
C HIS A 182 -21.71 -1.40 10.41
N PHE A 183 -22.39 -0.26 10.56
CA PHE A 183 -21.84 1.09 10.56
C PHE A 183 -20.81 1.40 11.66
N GLU A 184 -21.02 0.97 12.91
CA GLU A 184 -20.13 1.34 14.01
C GLU A 184 -18.83 0.54 13.99
N THR A 185 -18.93 -0.77 13.74
CA THR A 185 -17.78 -1.64 13.45
C THR A 185 -16.99 -1.10 12.27
N HIS A 186 -17.68 -0.73 11.18
CA HIS A 186 -17.05 -0.10 10.02
C HIS A 186 -16.31 1.19 10.38
N PHE A 187 -16.95 2.10 11.13
CA PHE A 187 -16.35 3.35 11.57
C PHE A 187 -15.04 3.12 12.35
N TYR A 188 -15.04 2.22 13.35
CA TYR A 188 -13.83 1.96 14.15
C TYR A 188 -12.73 1.25 13.36
N MET A 189 -13.07 0.32 12.46
CA MET A 189 -12.10 -0.31 11.57
C MET A 189 -11.45 0.72 10.63
N CYS A 190 -12.23 1.66 10.12
CA CYS A 190 -11.74 2.78 9.30
C CYS A 190 -10.83 3.73 10.09
N CYS A 191 -11.18 4.05 11.35
CA CYS A 191 -10.32 4.81 12.25
C CYS A 191 -8.98 4.09 12.48
N ALA A 192 -9.01 2.79 12.77
CA ALA A 192 -7.81 1.99 13.00
C ALA A 192 -6.91 1.95 11.74
N ARG A 193 -7.51 1.79 10.56
CA ARG A 193 -6.81 1.82 9.26
C ARG A 193 -6.10 3.15 9.04
N ALA A 194 -6.80 4.27 9.23
CA ALA A 194 -6.21 5.59 9.08
C ALA A 194 -5.09 5.86 10.11
N GLN A 195 -5.28 5.42 11.36
CA GLN A 195 -4.27 5.55 12.42
C GLN A 195 -2.99 4.77 12.09
N PHE A 196 -3.12 3.54 11.60
CA PHE A 196 -1.99 2.73 11.17
C PHE A 196 -1.20 3.43 10.06
N ARG A 197 -1.89 3.89 9.01
CA ARG A 197 -1.27 4.59 7.87
C ARG A 197 -0.55 5.86 8.30
N ARG A 198 -1.09 6.61 9.24
CA ARG A 198 -0.42 7.80 9.79
C ARG A 198 0.81 7.42 10.62
N CYS A 199 0.69 6.40 11.47
CA CYS A 199 1.78 5.93 12.30
C CYS A 199 2.98 5.47 11.46
N THR A 200 2.74 4.67 10.41
CA THR A 200 3.80 4.24 9.49
C THR A 200 4.35 5.41 8.68
N LEU A 201 3.50 6.32 8.22
CA LEU A 201 3.94 7.50 7.46
C LEU A 201 4.87 8.39 8.29
N ASP A 202 4.48 8.72 9.52
CA ASP A 202 5.34 9.54 10.38
C ASP A 202 6.66 8.81 10.66
N SER A 203 6.61 7.50 10.99
CA SER A 203 7.80 6.69 11.27
C SER A 203 8.78 6.59 10.10
N LEU A 204 8.28 6.34 8.88
CA LEU A 204 9.11 6.12 7.70
C LEU A 204 9.83 7.40 7.25
N PHE A 205 9.15 8.54 7.33
CA PHE A 205 9.68 9.81 6.85
C PHE A 205 10.48 10.59 7.92
N ASP A 206 10.48 10.14 9.18
CA ASP A 206 11.29 10.75 10.25
C ASP A 206 12.73 10.19 10.31
N MET A 207 13.08 9.24 9.43
CA MET A 207 14.41 8.60 9.35
C MET A 207 15.04 8.66 7.94
N PRO A 208 15.20 9.85 7.33
CA PRO A 208 15.60 10.00 5.92
C PRO A 208 17.00 9.46 5.60
N GLU A 209 17.90 9.36 6.59
CA GLU A 209 19.24 8.79 6.42
C GLU A 209 19.22 7.27 6.24
N ILE A 210 18.26 6.58 6.85
CA ILE A 210 18.13 5.11 6.81
C ILE A 210 17.11 4.67 5.77
N CYS A 211 16.01 5.42 5.64
CA CYS A 211 14.98 5.20 4.64
C CYS A 211 14.84 6.44 3.76
N PRO A 212 15.56 6.49 2.62
CA PRO A 212 15.43 7.57 1.65
C PRO A 212 13.99 7.74 1.16
N TYR A 213 13.66 8.95 0.70
CA TYR A 213 12.31 9.33 0.27
C TYR A 213 11.60 8.29 -0.61
N GLU A 214 12.23 7.87 -1.71
CA GLU A 214 11.64 6.89 -2.66
C GLU A 214 11.37 5.52 -2.02
N GLN A 215 12.22 5.13 -1.05
CA GLN A 215 12.06 3.89 -0.29
C GLN A 215 10.92 4.04 0.73
N ALA A 216 10.85 5.18 1.42
CA ALA A 216 9.78 5.50 2.37
C ALA A 216 8.42 5.56 1.68
N VAL A 217 8.32 6.14 0.48
CA VAL A 217 7.10 6.13 -0.34
C VAL A 217 6.68 4.71 -0.70
N THR A 218 7.62 3.87 -1.13
CA THR A 218 7.31 2.48 -1.52
C THR A 218 6.84 1.66 -0.31
N LEU A 219 7.51 1.80 0.84
CA LEU A 219 7.13 1.10 2.07
C LEU A 219 5.83 1.66 2.68
N GLN A 220 5.55 2.96 2.50
CA GLN A 220 4.26 3.53 2.84
C GLN A 220 3.15 2.98 1.94
N LYS A 221 3.38 2.79 0.63
CA LYS A 221 2.42 2.14 -0.27
C LYS A 221 2.13 0.70 0.20
N PHE A 222 3.15 -0.04 0.65
CA PHE A 222 2.95 -1.35 1.28
C PHE A 222 2.00 -1.26 2.48
N SER A 223 2.19 -0.28 3.37
CA SER A 223 1.33 -0.09 4.57
C SER A 223 -0.13 0.14 4.19
N VAL A 224 -0.36 0.93 3.14
CA VAL A 224 -1.71 1.23 2.63
C VAL A 224 -2.36 -0.06 2.15
N ILE A 225 -1.69 -0.81 1.27
CA ILE A 225 -2.22 -2.04 0.68
C ILE A 225 -2.53 -3.10 1.75
N VAL A 226 -1.62 -3.36 2.69
CA VAL A 226 -1.87 -4.38 3.73
C VAL A 226 -2.99 -3.96 4.67
N SER A 227 -3.11 -2.67 4.99
CA SER A 227 -4.20 -2.15 5.81
C SER A 227 -5.57 -2.23 5.12
N GLU A 228 -5.62 -2.12 3.79
CA GLU A 228 -6.82 -2.37 2.98
C GLU A 228 -7.14 -3.86 2.92
N GLY A 229 -6.11 -4.70 2.92
CA GLY A 229 -6.29 -6.14 3.00
C GLY A 229 -6.96 -6.59 4.29
N ASP A 230 -6.54 -6.05 5.43
CA ASP A 230 -7.12 -6.36 6.74
C ASP A 230 -8.51 -5.72 6.96
N VAL A 231 -8.73 -4.53 6.38
CA VAL A 231 -9.96 -3.72 6.45
C VAL A 231 -10.39 -3.30 5.03
N PHE A 232 -11.02 -4.24 4.33
CA PHE A 232 -11.47 -4.06 2.95
C PHE A 232 -12.88 -3.46 2.87
N GLN A 233 -13.00 -2.26 3.43
CA GLN A 233 -14.24 -1.48 3.43
C GLN A 233 -13.98 -0.08 2.86
N ASP A 234 -15.02 0.59 2.36
CA ASP A 234 -14.90 1.97 1.88
C ASP A 234 -14.81 2.95 3.06
N CYS A 235 -13.59 3.27 3.47
CA CYS A 235 -13.35 4.28 4.50
C CYS A 235 -13.07 5.67 3.93
N ASP A 236 -13.07 5.84 2.62
CA ASP A 236 -12.69 7.10 1.99
C ASP A 236 -13.90 8.02 1.86
N GLN A 237 -15.11 7.46 1.87
CA GLN A 237 -16.37 8.18 1.81
C GLN A 237 -17.11 8.14 3.15
N ASN A 238 -17.75 9.25 3.51
CA ASN A 238 -18.74 9.34 4.59
C ASN A 238 -18.27 8.91 6.00
N VAL A 239 -16.97 8.81 6.25
CA VAL A 239 -16.40 8.54 7.59
C VAL A 239 -16.11 9.86 8.33
N MET A 240 -16.68 10.00 9.53
CA MET A 240 -16.48 11.16 10.40
C MET A 240 -15.18 11.04 11.23
N TYR A 241 -14.03 11.08 10.57
CA TYR A 241 -12.71 10.83 11.19
C TYR A 241 -12.40 11.69 12.43
N THR A 242 -12.96 12.89 12.52
CA THR A 242 -12.82 13.76 13.70
C THR A 242 -13.32 13.12 14.99
N ASN A 243 -14.22 12.14 14.89
CA ASN A 243 -14.82 11.44 16.02
C ASN A 243 -14.09 10.14 16.37
N CYS A 244 -13.00 9.81 15.68
CA CYS A 244 -12.20 8.63 16.02
C CYS A 244 -11.61 8.76 17.43
N PRO A 245 -11.35 7.62 18.12
CA PRO A 245 -10.64 7.63 19.38
C PRO A 245 -9.28 8.35 19.25
N GLY A 246 -9.05 9.37 20.08
CA GLY A 246 -7.82 10.18 20.01
C GLY A 246 -7.85 11.32 18.98
N GLY A 247 -8.99 11.55 18.31
CA GLY A 247 -9.17 12.59 17.31
C GLY A 247 -8.89 12.12 15.88
N ASP A 248 -8.83 13.05 14.93
CA ASP A 248 -8.65 12.73 13.50
C ASP A 248 -7.31 11.99 13.25
N PRO A 249 -7.35 10.70 12.88
CA PRO A 249 -6.16 9.88 12.74
C PRO A 249 -5.51 10.05 11.35
N ARG A 250 -6.11 10.82 10.45
CA ARG A 250 -5.54 11.05 9.11
C ARG A 250 -4.25 11.86 9.21
N PRO A 251 -3.31 11.67 8.27
CA PRO A 251 -2.11 12.50 8.20
C PRO A 251 -2.48 13.99 8.12
N SER A 252 -1.76 14.83 8.87
CA SER A 252 -1.88 16.28 8.73
C SER A 252 -1.48 16.74 7.33
N GLY A 253 -1.88 17.93 6.89
CA GLY A 253 -1.44 18.48 5.59
C GLY A 253 0.10 18.54 5.45
N LYS A 254 0.83 18.76 6.56
CA LYS A 254 2.30 18.70 6.59
C LYS A 254 2.82 17.28 6.40
N SER A 255 2.20 16.30 7.04
CA SER A 255 2.54 14.88 6.90
C SER A 255 2.24 14.40 5.47
N LEU A 256 1.11 14.81 4.88
CA LEU A 256 0.75 14.48 3.51
C LEU A 256 1.70 15.13 2.49
N ALA A 257 2.19 16.35 2.75
CA ALA A 257 3.18 16.99 1.91
C ALA A 257 4.50 16.18 1.84
N LYS A 258 4.81 15.35 2.86
CA LYS A 258 5.94 14.41 2.79
C LYS A 258 5.75 13.33 1.72
N LEU A 259 4.53 13.05 1.25
CA LEU A 259 4.29 12.13 0.11
C LEU A 259 4.33 12.82 -1.25
N MET A 260 4.16 14.14 -1.29
CA MET A 260 4.08 14.92 -2.52
C MET A 260 5.40 15.61 -2.90
N ASN A 261 6.33 15.74 -1.96
CA ASN A 261 7.57 16.50 -2.14
C ASN A 261 8.79 15.63 -2.50
N ALA A 262 8.72 14.90 -3.61
CA ALA A 262 9.88 14.20 -4.17
C ALA A 262 10.99 15.21 -4.59
N ASP A 263 10.59 16.37 -5.10
CA ASP A 263 11.51 17.37 -5.68
C ASP A 263 12.23 18.21 -4.62
N ALA A 264 11.62 18.47 -3.46
CA ALA A 264 12.25 19.27 -2.40
C ALA A 264 13.38 18.51 -1.69
N PHE A 265 13.27 17.18 -1.54
CA PHE A 265 14.33 16.35 -0.97
C PHE A 265 15.54 16.21 -1.90
N ASN A 266 15.30 16.11 -3.22
CA ASN A 266 16.37 16.05 -4.22
C ASN A 266 17.12 17.39 -4.36
N ALA A 267 16.45 18.53 -4.20
CA ALA A 267 17.06 19.86 -4.25
C ALA A 267 18.07 20.11 -3.10
N ILE A 268 17.83 19.55 -1.91
CA ILE A 268 18.74 19.70 -0.77
C ILE A 268 20.02 18.89 -1.00
N HIS A 269 19.93 17.69 -1.60
CA HIS A 269 21.08 16.83 -1.85
C HIS A 269 21.90 17.22 -3.11
N SER A 270 21.28 17.81 -4.14
CA SER A 270 22.01 18.25 -5.34
C SER A 270 22.75 19.58 -5.15
N SER A 271 22.36 20.40 -4.16
CA SER A 271 23.00 21.70 -3.91
C SER A 271 24.39 21.59 -3.26
N SER A 272 24.67 20.49 -2.55
CA SER A 272 25.95 20.32 -1.83
C SER A 272 27.10 19.87 -2.76
N HIS A 273 26.80 19.17 -3.86
CA HIS A 273 27.85 18.62 -4.74
C HIS A 273 28.26 19.56 -5.89
N ASN A 274 27.38 20.45 -6.35
CA ASN A 274 27.66 21.30 -7.50
C ASN A 274 28.42 22.59 -7.15
N HIS A 275 28.28 23.12 -5.93
CA HIS A 275 29.03 24.33 -5.53
C HIS A 275 30.53 24.08 -5.32
N ALA A 276 30.95 22.87 -4.91
CA ALA A 276 32.36 22.56 -4.74
C ALA A 276 33.10 22.41 -6.09
N VAL A 277 32.42 21.91 -7.13
CA VAL A 277 33.02 21.73 -8.46
C VAL A 277 33.09 23.05 -9.22
N ASP A 278 32.06 23.91 -9.12
CA ASP A 278 32.06 25.22 -9.78
C ASP A 278 33.06 26.20 -9.14
N ILE A 279 33.25 26.16 -7.81
CA ILE A 279 34.27 27.00 -7.15
C ILE A 279 35.69 26.57 -7.55
N CYS A 280 35.94 25.26 -7.73
CA CYS A 280 37.23 24.76 -8.19
C CYS A 280 37.55 25.16 -9.64
N ILE A 281 36.57 25.18 -10.54
CA ILE A 281 36.76 25.56 -11.95
C ILE A 281 36.96 27.08 -12.10
N VAL A 282 36.27 27.89 -11.30
CA VAL A 282 36.44 29.36 -11.30
C VAL A 282 37.81 29.78 -10.73
N LEU A 283 38.32 29.07 -9.70
CA LEU A 283 39.66 29.32 -9.17
C LEU A 283 40.77 28.89 -10.15
N LEU A 284 40.61 27.76 -10.84
CA LEU A 284 41.58 27.29 -11.85
C LEU A 284 41.65 28.21 -13.07
N THR A 285 40.53 28.77 -13.52
CA THR A 285 40.51 29.70 -14.66
C THR A 285 41.08 31.08 -14.31
N MET A 286 40.91 31.56 -13.08
CA MET A 286 41.57 32.79 -12.63
C MET A 286 43.08 32.64 -12.46
N PHE A 287 43.58 31.49 -11.98
CA PHE A 287 45.03 31.28 -11.85
C PHE A 287 45.73 31.03 -13.19
N CYS A 288 45.05 30.45 -14.19
CA CYS A 288 45.62 30.29 -15.53
C CYS A 288 45.58 31.57 -16.40
N GLY A 289 44.69 32.52 -16.11
CA GLY A 289 44.61 33.80 -16.82
C GLY A 289 45.58 34.88 -16.32
N LEU A 290 46.25 34.67 -15.19
CA LEU A 290 47.21 35.60 -14.59
C LEU A 290 48.67 35.30 -14.94
N PHE A 291 48.93 34.27 -15.75
CA PHE A 291 50.27 33.83 -16.17
C PHE A 291 50.45 33.77 -17.71
N ILE A 292 49.70 34.60 -18.45
CA ILE A 292 49.97 34.91 -19.87
C ILE A 292 50.10 36.42 -20.04
#